data_AF-A0A7V5A9Y0-F1
#
_entry.id   AF-A0A7V5A9Y0-F1
#
_cell.length_a   1.000
_cell.length_b   1.000
_cell.length_c   1.000
_cell.angle_alpha   90.00
_cell.angle_beta   90.00
_cell.angle_gamma   90.00
#
_symmetry.space_group_name_H-M   'P 1'
#
loop_
_entity.id
_entity.type
_entity.pdbx_description
1 polymer ?
#
loop_
_entity_poly.entity_id
_entity_poly.type
_entity_poly.pdbx_seq_one_letter_code
_entity_poly.pdbx_strand_id
1 'polypeptide(L)'
;METGLPLSPTAEDLPIFGSFRCLAGRPFPSPRIPGSMLSPPGRPMEPRWGIFPSGSRAGFSSAPAPTSVERLIAVGRFDGVHLGHRHLLSSARELARERGWKVLAYTFPPTPPALLPLEAKVRLLQELADEVEVVPWERVRDLSPEEFLEKEVKGRLCGRAILMGPDHRFGRGRAGTPELAQKLGAALGLEVHVVPPFRVGEEVVSSRRIRELLSRGEV
;
A
#
# COMPACT_ATOMS: atom_id res chain seq x y z
N MET A 1 40.43 27.07 6.68
CA MET A 1 40.31 25.87 7.52
C MET A 1 38.89 25.87 8.08
N GLU A 2 38.17 24.79 7.76
CA GLU A 2 36.83 24.33 8.22
C GLU A 2 35.62 25.29 8.17
N THR A 3 34.74 25.01 7.21
CA THR A 3 33.33 25.40 7.18
C THR A 3 32.48 24.21 7.63
N GLY A 4 31.80 24.32 8.78
CA GLY A 4 30.91 23.30 9.33
C GLY A 4 29.56 23.23 8.61
N LEU A 5 29.17 22.02 8.20
CA LEU A 5 27.85 21.66 7.69
C LEU A 5 26.84 21.51 8.85
N PRO A 6 25.56 21.87 8.68
CA PRO A 6 24.55 21.61 9.70
C PRO A 6 24.12 20.14 9.70
N LEU A 7 24.03 19.58 10.91
CA LEU A 7 23.64 18.22 11.24
C LEU A 7 22.14 17.98 10.93
N SER A 8 21.83 16.84 10.33
CA SER A 8 20.47 16.32 10.15
C SER A 8 19.91 15.78 11.49
N PRO A 9 18.59 15.92 11.75
CA PRO A 9 18.00 15.57 13.05
C PRO A 9 18.00 14.05 13.31
N THR A 10 18.29 13.67 14.56
CA THR A 10 18.29 12.30 15.10
C THR A 10 16.94 11.94 15.73
N ALA A 11 16.67 10.63 15.84
CA ALA A 11 15.37 10.05 16.19
C ALA A 11 14.98 10.11 17.69
N GLU A 12 15.28 11.21 18.39
CA GLU A 12 14.97 11.37 19.83
C GLU A 12 13.81 12.33 20.15
N ASP A 13 13.19 12.96 19.15
CA ASP A 13 12.14 13.97 19.36
C ASP A 13 10.68 13.46 19.17
N LEU A 14 10.37 12.23 19.56
CA LEU A 14 8.98 11.71 19.52
C LEU A 14 8.38 11.55 20.93
N PRO A 15 7.21 12.14 21.22
CA PRO A 15 6.60 12.09 22.55
C PRO A 15 6.10 10.69 22.91
N ILE A 16 6.53 10.24 24.08
CA ILE A 16 6.08 9.02 24.78
C ILE A 16 4.63 9.21 25.22
N PHE A 17 3.69 8.45 24.65
CA PHE A 17 2.32 8.34 25.15
C PHE A 17 2.07 6.96 25.79
N GLY A 18 1.96 6.97 27.12
CA GLY A 18 0.79 6.45 27.84
C GLY A 18 0.56 4.94 27.91
N SER A 19 1.09 4.33 28.97
CA SER A 19 0.58 3.22 29.79
C SER A 19 -0.72 2.50 29.34
N PHE A 20 -0.59 1.20 29.05
CA PHE A 20 -1.69 0.23 29.02
C PHE A 20 -2.18 -0.09 30.43
N ARG A 21 -3.50 -0.06 30.65
CA ARG A 21 -4.15 -0.68 31.80
C ARG A 21 -5.15 -1.74 31.33
N CYS A 22 -4.87 -2.99 31.69
CA CYS A 22 -5.80 -4.11 31.61
C CYS A 22 -7.06 -3.84 32.44
N LEU A 23 -8.23 -4.11 31.87
CA LEU A 23 -9.43 -4.45 32.63
C LEU A 23 -10.08 -5.68 32.03
N ALA A 24 -10.30 -6.65 32.91
CA ALA A 24 -10.87 -7.96 32.65
C ALA A 24 -12.41 -7.93 32.61
N GLY A 25 -12.99 -8.88 31.88
CA GLY A 25 -14.27 -9.50 32.22
C GLY A 25 -15.47 -9.12 31.35
N ARG A 26 -15.91 -10.04 30.49
CA ARG A 26 -17.15 -10.85 30.64
C ARG A 26 -17.34 -11.78 29.41
N PRO A 27 -17.99 -12.95 29.58
CA PRO A 27 -17.95 -14.04 28.61
C PRO A 27 -18.94 -13.88 27.45
N PHE A 28 -18.56 -14.37 26.28
CA PHE A 28 -19.40 -14.54 25.09
C PHE A 28 -20.47 -15.62 25.32
N PRO A 29 -21.74 -15.41 24.95
CA PRO A 29 -22.71 -16.49 24.89
C PRO A 29 -22.55 -17.31 23.60
N SER A 30 -22.45 -18.63 23.75
CA SER A 30 -22.51 -19.62 22.66
C SER A 30 -23.94 -19.71 22.09
N PRO A 31 -24.15 -19.72 20.77
CA PRO A 31 -25.44 -20.08 20.21
C PRO A 31 -25.61 -21.60 20.14
N ARG A 32 -26.78 -22.07 20.59
CA ARG A 32 -27.30 -23.43 20.41
C ARG A 32 -27.56 -23.70 18.93
N ILE A 33 -27.15 -24.88 18.44
CA ILE A 33 -27.55 -25.43 17.15
C ILE A 33 -28.79 -26.30 17.34
N PRO A 34 -29.86 -26.11 16.54
CA PRO A 34 -30.76 -27.20 16.22
C PRO A 34 -30.88 -27.41 14.71
N GLY A 35 -30.96 -28.68 14.32
CA GLY A 35 -31.75 -29.11 13.17
C GLY A 35 -31.09 -29.07 11.80
N SER A 36 -30.66 -30.25 11.37
CA SER A 36 -30.34 -30.65 10.00
C SER A 36 -31.40 -30.24 8.95
N MET A 37 -30.96 -29.67 7.83
CA MET A 37 -31.52 -29.94 6.50
C MET A 37 -30.42 -29.76 5.46
N LEU A 38 -30.07 -30.85 4.77
CA LEU A 38 -29.15 -30.83 3.63
C LEU A 38 -29.78 -30.04 2.48
N SER A 39 -28.99 -29.16 1.86
CA SER A 39 -29.26 -28.55 0.55
C SER A 39 -28.02 -28.73 -0.34
N PRO A 40 -28.19 -28.86 -1.68
CA PRO A 40 -27.16 -29.36 -2.60
C PRO A 40 -26.00 -28.37 -2.81
N PRO A 41 -24.84 -28.82 -3.31
CA PRO A 41 -23.64 -27.97 -3.41
C PRO A 41 -23.87 -26.82 -4.40
N GLY A 42 -23.89 -25.60 -3.85
CA GLY A 42 -23.81 -24.36 -4.62
C GLY A 42 -22.46 -24.25 -5.32
N ARG A 43 -22.47 -23.68 -6.54
CA ARG A 43 -21.27 -23.39 -7.33
C ARG A 43 -20.27 -22.56 -6.52
N PRO A 44 -18.95 -22.74 -6.69
CA PRO A 44 -17.98 -21.86 -6.06
C PRO A 44 -18.24 -20.41 -6.50
N MET A 45 -18.45 -19.53 -5.52
CA MET A 45 -18.50 -18.08 -5.73
C MET A 45 -17.13 -17.61 -6.22
N GLU A 46 -17.11 -16.98 -7.39
CA GLU A 46 -15.97 -16.16 -7.79
C GLU A 46 -15.83 -14.99 -6.81
N PRO A 47 -14.62 -14.64 -6.36
CA PRO A 47 -14.51 -13.53 -5.44
C PRO A 47 -14.80 -12.24 -6.20
N ARG A 48 -15.67 -11.41 -5.63
CA ARG A 48 -15.92 -10.05 -6.13
C ARG A 48 -15.00 -9.11 -5.39
N TRP A 49 -13.91 -8.68 -6.03
CA TRP A 49 -13.05 -7.61 -5.51
C TRP A 49 -13.68 -6.26 -5.91
N GLY A 50 -14.43 -5.68 -4.97
CA GLY A 50 -14.99 -4.34 -5.07
C GLY A 50 -14.33 -3.41 -4.07
N ILE A 51 -14.06 -2.18 -4.50
CA ILE A 51 -13.62 -1.06 -3.66
C ILE A 51 -14.70 -0.84 -2.58
N PHE A 52 -14.35 -1.00 -1.31
CA PHE A 52 -15.23 -0.67 -0.18
C PHE A 52 -14.83 0.69 0.41
N PRO A 53 -15.62 1.76 0.24
CA PRO A 53 -15.38 2.98 0.97
C PRO A 53 -15.69 2.76 2.45
N SER A 54 -14.73 3.09 3.32
CA SER A 54 -14.96 3.09 4.76
C SER A 54 -15.82 4.29 5.15
N GLY A 55 -16.96 4.01 5.80
CA GLY A 55 -17.72 4.95 6.63
C GLY A 55 -18.32 6.21 5.99
N SER A 56 -19.64 6.21 5.76
CA SER A 56 -20.45 7.42 6.00
C SER A 56 -21.90 7.06 6.32
N ARG A 57 -22.44 7.69 7.37
CA ARG A 57 -23.85 7.61 7.75
C ARG A 57 -24.69 8.34 6.70
N ALA A 58 -25.84 7.76 6.39
CA ALA A 58 -26.80 8.25 5.40
C ALA A 58 -27.21 9.71 5.63
N GLY A 59 -26.90 10.54 4.64
CA GLY A 59 -27.54 11.83 4.38
C GLY A 59 -27.67 11.97 2.87
N PHE A 60 -28.90 12.08 2.36
CA PHE A 60 -29.14 12.27 0.93
C PHE A 60 -28.74 13.69 0.54
N SER A 61 -27.62 13.82 -0.18
CA SER A 61 -27.30 15.03 -0.95
C SER A 61 -27.69 14.80 -2.41
N SER A 62 -28.45 15.74 -2.98
CA SER A 62 -28.90 15.73 -4.39
C SER A 62 -27.88 16.36 -5.35
N ALA A 63 -26.66 16.64 -4.89
CA ALA A 63 -25.57 17.00 -5.79
C ALA A 63 -25.11 15.76 -6.58
N PRO A 64 -24.75 15.90 -7.88
CA PRO A 64 -24.08 14.80 -8.57
C PRO A 64 -22.83 14.39 -7.75
N ALA A 65 -22.67 13.10 -7.50
CA ALA A 65 -21.46 12.58 -6.86
C ALA A 65 -20.23 13.11 -7.61
N PRO A 66 -19.15 13.54 -6.92
CA PRO A 66 -17.99 14.10 -7.60
C PRO A 66 -17.46 13.09 -8.62
N THR A 67 -17.55 13.47 -9.89
CA THR A 67 -16.98 12.73 -11.02
C THR A 67 -15.46 12.83 -10.94
N SER A 68 -14.79 11.68 -10.95
CA SER A 68 -13.34 11.44 -10.90
C SER A 68 -12.65 11.68 -9.54
N VAL A 69 -12.55 10.62 -8.73
CA VAL A 69 -11.59 10.56 -7.62
C VAL A 69 -10.19 10.51 -8.20
N GLU A 70 -9.43 11.59 -8.04
CA GLU A 70 -8.02 11.63 -8.40
C GLU A 70 -7.17 10.94 -7.35
N ARG A 71 -6.15 10.21 -7.80
CA ARG A 71 -5.35 9.34 -6.93
C ARG A 71 -3.85 9.60 -7.04
N LEU A 72 -3.17 9.46 -5.91
CA LEU A 72 -1.75 9.15 -5.85
C LEU A 72 -1.60 7.63 -5.65
N ILE A 73 -0.93 6.99 -6.60
CA ILE A 73 -0.75 5.54 -6.63
C ILE A 73 0.56 5.18 -5.94
N ALA A 74 0.49 4.59 -4.75
CA ALA A 74 1.65 4.01 -4.07
C ALA A 74 1.82 2.56 -4.55
N VAL A 75 2.81 2.30 -5.41
CA VAL A 75 3.00 0.97 -6.02
C VAL A 75 4.05 0.14 -5.29
N GLY A 76 3.73 -1.12 -4.97
CA GLY A 76 4.69 -2.00 -4.31
C GLY A 76 4.18 -3.41 -4.00
N ARG A 77 5.12 -4.32 -3.70
CA ARG A 77 4.78 -5.66 -3.20
C ARG A 77 4.24 -5.62 -1.76
N PHE A 78 4.66 -4.62 -0.99
CA PHE A 78 4.25 -4.38 0.40
C PHE A 78 4.39 -5.60 1.32
N ASP A 79 5.39 -6.45 1.05
CA ASP A 79 5.59 -7.69 1.79
C ASP A 79 6.11 -7.39 3.21
N GLY A 80 5.32 -7.77 4.21
CA GLY A 80 5.56 -7.47 5.62
C GLY A 80 5.13 -6.07 6.09
N VAL A 81 4.72 -5.16 5.19
CA VAL A 81 4.34 -3.77 5.50
C VAL A 81 5.29 -3.10 6.53
N HIS A 82 6.59 -3.35 6.36
CA HIS A 82 7.66 -2.89 7.25
C HIS A 82 7.84 -1.36 7.23
N LEU A 83 8.75 -0.82 8.07
CA LEU A 83 8.97 0.63 8.19
C LEU A 83 9.22 1.34 6.86
N GLY A 84 10.00 0.74 5.94
CA GLY A 84 10.14 1.28 4.58
C GLY A 84 8.83 1.43 3.78
N HIS A 85 7.91 0.47 3.88
CA HIS A 85 6.59 0.57 3.25
C HIS A 85 5.71 1.61 3.94
N ARG A 86 5.78 1.70 5.27
CA ARG A 86 5.04 2.70 6.06
C ARG A 86 5.52 4.11 5.73
N HIS A 87 6.83 4.31 5.57
CA HIS A 87 7.44 5.56 5.14
C HIS A 87 7.01 5.95 3.71
N LEU A 88 6.97 4.98 2.79
CA LEU A 88 6.49 5.19 1.43
C LEU A 88 5.02 5.66 1.42
N LEU A 89 4.15 5.01 2.20
CA LEU A 89 2.73 5.36 2.31
C LEU A 89 2.48 6.66 3.08
N SER A 90 3.29 6.98 4.10
CA SER A 90 3.18 8.28 4.78
C SER A 90 3.54 9.43 3.85
N SER A 91 4.62 9.28 3.07
CA SER A 91 5.03 10.26 2.05
C SER A 91 3.93 10.45 0.99
N ALA A 92 3.29 9.36 0.57
CA ALA A 92 2.13 9.42 -0.33
C ALA A 92 0.97 10.21 0.27
N ARG A 93 0.65 10.00 1.56
CA ARG A 93 -0.43 10.74 2.23
C ARG A 93 -0.15 12.23 2.35
N GLU A 94 1.09 12.60 2.67
CA GLU A 94 1.50 14.00 2.75
C GLU A 94 1.30 14.71 1.40
N LEU A 95 1.83 14.12 0.32
CA LEU A 95 1.70 14.65 -1.04
C LEU A 95 0.25 14.69 -1.54
N ALA A 96 -0.54 13.67 -1.23
CA ALA A 96 -1.92 13.58 -1.67
C ALA A 96 -2.81 14.59 -0.94
N ARG A 97 -2.56 14.82 0.36
CA ARG A 97 -3.32 15.77 1.19
C ARG A 97 -3.23 17.20 0.65
N GLU A 98 -2.05 17.63 0.20
CA GLU A 98 -1.85 18.97 -0.38
C GLU A 98 -2.67 19.21 -1.65
N ARG A 99 -2.97 18.13 -2.39
CA ARG A 99 -3.66 18.19 -3.69
C ARG A 99 -5.13 17.74 -3.61
N GLY A 100 -5.59 17.29 -2.44
CA GLY A 100 -6.93 16.73 -2.28
C GLY A 100 -7.13 15.37 -2.96
N TRP A 101 -6.05 14.63 -3.19
CA TRP A 101 -6.09 13.29 -3.80
C TRP A 101 -6.26 12.20 -2.75
N LYS A 102 -6.80 11.05 -3.18
CA LYS A 102 -6.75 9.83 -2.37
C LYS A 102 -5.46 9.06 -2.60
N VAL A 103 -4.98 8.37 -1.57
CA VAL A 103 -3.88 7.40 -1.70
C VAL A 103 -4.44 6.02 -1.99
N LEU A 104 -4.01 5.44 -3.12
CA LEU A 104 -4.24 4.02 -3.44
C LEU A 104 -2.96 3.23 -3.24
N ALA A 105 -2.98 2.27 -2.33
CA ALA A 105 -1.95 1.23 -2.27
C ALA A 105 -2.21 0.20 -3.37
N TYR A 106 -1.40 0.24 -4.42
CA TYR A 106 -1.49 -0.68 -5.56
C TYR A 106 -0.48 -1.83 -5.40
N THR A 107 -1.01 -3.04 -5.19
CA THR A 107 -0.21 -4.19 -4.74
C THR A 107 -0.59 -5.50 -5.43
N PHE A 108 0.17 -6.55 -5.14
CA PHE A 108 0.06 -7.88 -5.75
C PHE A 108 -0.15 -8.95 -4.67
N PRO A 109 -0.71 -10.12 -4.97
CA PRO A 109 -0.73 -11.25 -4.02
C PRO A 109 0.67 -11.58 -3.47
N PRO A 110 0.79 -12.01 -2.20
CA PRO A 110 2.07 -12.43 -1.65
C PRO A 110 2.66 -13.61 -2.44
N THR A 111 3.97 -13.60 -2.67
CA THR A 111 4.70 -14.73 -3.28
C THR A 111 5.53 -15.41 -2.20
N PRO A 112 5.42 -16.74 -2.01
CA PRO A 112 6.23 -17.46 -1.04
C PRO A 112 7.75 -17.30 -1.29
N PRO A 113 8.58 -17.20 -0.23
CA PRO A 113 8.21 -17.10 1.19
C PRO A 113 7.82 -15.66 1.55
N ALA A 114 6.53 -15.41 1.76
CA ALA A 114 6.01 -14.10 2.13
C ALA A 114 6.08 -13.88 3.65
N LEU A 115 6.25 -12.64 4.07
CA LEU A 115 6.28 -12.26 5.49
C LEU A 115 4.87 -12.24 6.11
N LEU A 116 3.86 -11.98 5.30
CA LEU A 116 2.46 -11.91 5.74
C LEU A 116 1.53 -12.62 4.75
N PRO A 117 0.46 -13.27 5.24
CA PRO A 117 -0.64 -13.69 4.38
C PRO A 117 -1.35 -12.46 3.78
N LEU A 118 -2.11 -12.68 2.71
CA LEU A 118 -2.73 -11.60 1.95
C LEU A 118 -3.68 -10.76 2.82
N GLU A 119 -4.48 -11.42 3.66
CA GLU A 119 -5.48 -10.81 4.53
C GLU A 119 -4.83 -9.84 5.52
N ALA A 120 -3.74 -10.28 6.17
CA ALA A 120 -2.99 -9.45 7.10
C ALA A 120 -2.33 -8.26 6.38
N LYS A 121 -1.77 -8.48 5.18
CA LYS A 121 -1.20 -7.41 4.39
C LYS A 121 -2.24 -6.36 4.01
N VAL A 122 -3.39 -6.76 3.50
CA VAL A 122 -4.47 -5.85 3.10
C VAL A 122 -4.96 -5.04 4.29
N ARG A 123 -5.17 -5.68 5.45
CA ARG A 123 -5.58 -4.98 6.68
C ARG A 123 -4.59 -3.88 7.07
N LEU A 124 -3.29 -4.18 7.07
CA LEU A 124 -2.27 -3.19 7.40
C LEU A 124 -2.17 -2.05 6.37
N LEU A 125 -2.39 -2.34 5.09
CA LEU A 125 -2.42 -1.31 4.05
C LEU A 125 -3.63 -0.37 4.19
N GLN A 126 -4.78 -0.90 4.60
CA GLN A 126 -6.00 -0.09 4.86
C GLN A 126 -5.85 0.88 6.03
N GLU A 127 -4.91 0.64 6.94
CA GLU A 127 -4.56 1.59 8.01
C GLU A 127 -3.71 2.76 7.50
N LEU A 128 -3.11 2.64 6.31
CA LEU A 128 -2.09 3.54 5.78
C LEU A 128 -2.49 4.20 4.44
N ALA A 129 -3.53 3.72 3.77
CA ALA A 129 -4.03 4.24 2.49
C ALA A 129 -5.56 4.33 2.52
N ASP A 130 -6.12 5.25 1.74
CA ASP A 130 -7.58 5.44 1.63
C ASP A 130 -8.22 4.27 0.87
N GLU A 131 -7.49 3.71 -0.10
CA GLU A 131 -7.91 2.60 -0.93
C GLU A 131 -6.76 1.58 -1.07
N VAL A 132 -7.11 0.30 -1.22
CA VAL A 132 -6.14 -0.78 -1.50
C VAL A 132 -6.65 -1.58 -2.69
N GLU A 133 -5.80 -1.76 -3.68
CA GLU A 133 -6.09 -2.65 -4.80
C GLU A 133 -5.04 -3.75 -4.89
N VAL A 134 -5.50 -4.99 -4.79
CA VAL A 134 -4.69 -6.19 -5.01
C VAL A 134 -4.95 -6.68 -6.42
N VAL A 135 -3.92 -6.65 -7.25
CA VAL A 135 -4.01 -7.01 -8.66
C VAL A 135 -3.21 -8.31 -8.94
N PRO A 136 -3.75 -9.26 -9.73
CA PRO A 136 -2.95 -10.38 -10.22
C PRO A 136 -1.75 -9.87 -11.02
N TRP A 137 -0.57 -10.44 -10.80
CA TRP A 137 0.66 -10.02 -11.49
C TRP A 137 0.50 -10.10 -13.03
N GLU A 138 -0.26 -11.09 -13.49
CA GLU A 138 -0.57 -11.38 -14.89
C GLU A 138 -1.26 -10.22 -15.60
N ARG A 139 -2.01 -9.39 -14.88
CA ARG A 139 -2.68 -8.23 -15.47
C ARG A 139 -1.69 -7.21 -16.04
N VAL A 140 -0.54 -7.07 -15.39
CA VAL A 140 0.43 -6.00 -15.70
C VAL A 140 1.77 -6.50 -16.21
N ARG A 141 2.04 -7.81 -16.13
CA ARG A 141 3.36 -8.38 -16.44
C ARG A 141 3.81 -8.14 -17.89
N ASP A 142 2.88 -8.06 -18.83
CA ASP A 142 3.16 -7.97 -20.27
C ASP A 142 3.07 -6.55 -20.83
N LEU A 143 2.61 -5.60 -20.02
CA LEU A 143 2.56 -4.18 -20.37
C LEU A 143 3.99 -3.65 -20.50
N SER A 144 4.27 -2.89 -21.56
CA SER A 144 5.49 -2.08 -21.59
C SER A 144 5.49 -1.03 -20.45
N PRO A 145 6.64 -0.45 -20.08
CA PRO A 145 6.68 0.62 -19.07
C PRO A 145 5.74 1.79 -19.39
N GLU A 146 5.64 2.17 -20.66
CA GLU A 146 4.74 3.23 -21.13
C GLU A 146 3.27 2.84 -20.97
N GLU A 147 2.89 1.64 -21.41
CA GLU A 147 1.51 1.15 -21.26
C GLU A 147 1.10 1.00 -19.79
N PHE A 148 2.03 0.61 -18.92
CA PHE A 148 1.77 0.57 -17.48
C PHE A 148 1.43 1.97 -16.94
N LEU A 149 2.20 3.00 -17.29
CA LEU A 149 1.94 4.36 -16.81
C LEU A 149 0.70 4.99 -17.46
N GLU A 150 0.51 4.80 -18.77
CA GLU A 150 -0.59 5.41 -19.51
C GLU A 150 -1.91 4.68 -19.27
N LYS A 151 -1.96 3.37 -19.56
CA LYS A 151 -3.22 2.62 -19.58
C LYS A 151 -3.64 2.21 -18.17
N GLU A 152 -2.69 1.71 -17.38
CA GLU A 152 -3.01 1.18 -16.04
C GLU A 152 -3.06 2.30 -14.99
N VAL A 153 -1.98 3.08 -14.84
CA VAL A 153 -1.89 4.09 -13.78
C VAL A 153 -2.75 5.31 -14.09
N LYS A 154 -2.53 5.98 -15.22
CA LYS A 154 -3.29 7.19 -15.57
C LYS A 154 -4.72 6.87 -16.01
N GLY A 155 -4.89 5.86 -16.87
CA GLY A 155 -6.18 5.46 -17.43
C GLY A 155 -7.09 4.78 -16.42
N ARG A 156 -6.78 3.53 -16.06
CA ARG A 156 -7.67 2.69 -15.22
C ARG A 156 -7.76 3.16 -13.78
N LEU A 157 -6.63 3.52 -13.17
CA LEU A 157 -6.58 3.92 -11.77
C LEU A 157 -6.93 5.39 -11.54
N CYS A 158 -7.07 6.18 -12.62
CA CYS A 158 -7.23 7.64 -12.55
C CYS A 158 -6.10 8.31 -11.73
N GLY A 159 -4.87 7.78 -11.88
CA GLY A 159 -3.68 8.27 -11.19
C GLY A 159 -3.22 9.62 -11.75
N ARG A 160 -3.02 10.58 -10.86
CA ARG A 160 -2.35 11.86 -11.16
C ARG A 160 -0.88 11.85 -10.76
N ALA A 161 -0.55 11.01 -9.80
CA ALA A 161 0.81 10.73 -9.39
C ALA A 161 1.01 9.24 -9.14
N ILE A 162 2.24 8.78 -9.33
CA ILE A 162 2.71 7.47 -8.89
C ILE A 162 3.93 7.64 -8.01
N LEU A 163 4.01 6.84 -6.95
CA LEU A 163 5.05 6.89 -5.95
C LEU A 163 5.63 5.50 -5.72
N MET A 164 6.96 5.40 -5.76
CA MET A 164 7.71 4.14 -5.67
C MET A 164 9.06 4.31 -4.96
N GLY A 165 9.71 3.19 -4.60
CA GLY A 165 11.09 3.21 -4.10
C GLY A 165 12.14 3.17 -5.22
N PRO A 166 13.43 3.42 -4.92
CA PRO A 166 14.50 3.51 -5.92
C PRO A 166 14.80 2.17 -6.62
N ASP A 167 14.58 1.06 -5.92
CA ASP A 167 14.80 -0.29 -6.47
C ASP A 167 13.57 -0.84 -7.21
N HIS A 168 12.53 -0.03 -7.38
CA HIS A 168 11.32 -0.48 -8.05
C HIS A 168 11.62 -0.79 -9.52
N ARG A 169 11.02 -1.88 -10.02
CA ARG A 169 11.05 -2.24 -11.44
C ARG A 169 9.67 -2.69 -11.87
N PHE A 170 9.25 -2.26 -13.04
CA PHE A 170 7.91 -2.49 -13.58
C PHE A 170 7.96 -2.71 -15.09
N GLY A 171 6.81 -3.02 -15.68
CA GLY A 171 6.69 -3.34 -17.09
C GLY A 171 7.35 -4.67 -17.49
N ARG A 172 7.11 -5.06 -18.74
CA ARG A 172 7.56 -6.31 -19.32
C ARG A 172 9.06 -6.46 -19.21
N GLY A 173 9.48 -7.62 -18.72
CA GLY A 173 10.91 -7.92 -18.52
C GLY A 173 11.60 -7.03 -17.49
N ARG A 174 10.86 -6.35 -16.60
CA ARG A 174 11.40 -5.40 -15.61
C ARG A 174 12.14 -4.21 -16.25
N ALA A 175 11.77 -3.85 -17.48
CA ALA A 175 12.41 -2.78 -18.24
C ALA A 175 12.17 -1.37 -17.69
N GLY A 176 11.12 -1.20 -16.88
CA GLY A 176 10.80 0.05 -16.19
C GLY A 176 11.70 0.29 -14.99
N THR A 177 12.29 1.48 -14.91
CA THR A 177 13.01 2.00 -13.74
C THR A 177 12.38 3.32 -13.27
N PRO A 178 12.66 3.81 -12.04
CA PRO A 178 12.13 5.10 -11.60
C PRO A 178 12.56 6.27 -12.49
N GLU A 179 13.76 6.23 -13.05
CA GLU A 179 14.27 7.25 -13.98
C GLU A 179 13.49 7.23 -15.30
N LEU A 180 13.23 6.02 -15.83
CA LEU A 180 12.39 5.87 -17.02
C LEU A 180 10.94 6.32 -16.71
N ALA A 181 10.43 6.02 -15.53
CA ALA A 181 9.10 6.46 -15.11
C ALA A 181 9.00 7.98 -15.08
N GLN A 182 9.99 8.70 -14.53
CA GLN A 182 10.02 10.15 -14.53
C GLN A 182 10.01 10.74 -15.95
N LYS A 183 10.81 10.17 -16.86
CA LYS A 183 10.85 10.59 -18.26
C LYS A 183 9.50 10.40 -18.96
N LEU A 184 8.90 9.22 -18.84
CA LEU A 184 7.61 8.89 -19.46
C LEU A 184 6.47 9.66 -18.80
N GLY A 185 6.48 9.78 -17.48
CA GLY A 185 5.49 10.50 -16.69
C GLY A 185 5.39 11.97 -17.08
N ALA A 186 6.53 12.64 -17.33
CA ALA A 186 6.54 14.02 -17.83
C ALA A 186 5.80 14.17 -19.16
N ALA A 187 6.00 13.24 -20.11
CA ALA A 187 5.27 13.25 -21.38
C ALA A 187 3.77 12.94 -21.22
N LEU A 188 3.42 12.16 -20.20
CA LEU A 188 2.05 11.75 -19.92
C LEU A 188 1.30 12.71 -19.00
N GLY A 189 1.92 13.75 -18.45
CA GLY A 189 1.31 14.59 -17.41
C GLY A 189 0.96 13.79 -16.15
N LEU A 190 1.81 12.81 -15.80
CA LEU A 190 1.72 11.96 -14.61
C LEU A 190 2.92 12.28 -13.72
N GLU A 191 2.68 12.75 -12.50
CA GLU A 191 3.76 13.01 -11.56
C GLU A 191 4.40 11.69 -11.08
N VAL A 192 5.73 11.66 -10.98
CA VAL A 192 6.47 10.47 -10.53
C VAL A 192 7.37 10.84 -9.36
N HIS A 193 7.09 10.23 -8.22
CA HIS A 193 7.80 10.45 -6.96
C HIS A 193 8.60 9.22 -6.58
N VAL A 194 9.89 9.41 -6.27
CA VAL A 194 10.78 8.34 -5.81
C VAL A 194 11.13 8.61 -4.36
N VAL A 195 10.65 7.76 -3.46
CA VAL A 195 10.88 7.92 -2.02
C VAL A 195 12.18 7.23 -1.62
N PRO A 196 13.11 7.93 -0.95
CA PRO A 196 14.33 7.33 -0.44
C PRO A 196 14.06 6.13 0.48
N PRO A 197 15.00 5.18 0.57
CA PRO A 197 14.84 4.02 1.43
C PRO A 197 14.84 4.44 2.91
N PHE A 198 13.94 3.86 3.70
CA PHE A 198 13.95 4.05 5.16
C PHE A 198 15.12 3.28 5.78
N ARG A 199 15.83 3.94 6.70
CA ARG A 199 17.00 3.39 7.38
C ARG A 199 16.83 3.41 8.90
N VAL A 200 17.42 2.42 9.57
CA VAL A 200 17.63 2.40 11.02
C VAL A 200 19.14 2.36 11.24
N GLY A 201 19.71 3.46 11.73
CA GLY A 201 21.15 3.69 11.64
C GLY A 201 21.60 3.72 10.18
N GLU A 202 22.60 2.92 9.84
CA GLU A 202 23.11 2.81 8.47
C GLU A 202 22.39 1.72 7.64
N GLU A 203 21.56 0.88 8.27
CA GLU A 203 20.92 -0.25 7.60
C GLU A 203 19.59 0.13 6.93
N VAL A 204 19.41 -0.32 5.69
CA VAL A 204 18.15 -0.17 4.95
C VAL A 204 17.13 -1.23 5.40
N VAL A 205 15.94 -0.76 5.79
CA VAL A 205 14.83 -1.66 6.13
C VAL A 205 14.18 -2.21 4.86
N SER A 206 14.22 -3.53 4.68
CA SER A 206 13.63 -4.21 3.52
C SER A 206 13.07 -5.59 3.87
N SER A 207 12.10 -6.10 3.11
CA SER A 207 11.57 -7.46 3.29
C SER A 207 12.65 -8.53 3.14
N ARG A 208 13.68 -8.29 2.32
CA ARG A 208 14.83 -9.19 2.18
C ARG A 208 15.58 -9.30 3.51
N ARG A 209 15.95 -8.16 4.10
CA ARG A 209 16.66 -8.11 5.38
C ARG A 209 15.85 -8.75 6.51
N ILE A 210 14.55 -8.47 6.57
CA ILE A 210 13.66 -9.07 7.57
C ILE A 210 13.62 -10.59 7.41
N ARG A 211 13.49 -11.12 6.20
CA ARG A 211 13.55 -12.58 5.98
C ARG A 211 14.89 -13.17 6.37
N GLU A 212 16.00 -12.49 6.07
CA GLU A 212 17.34 -12.92 6.46
C GLU A 212 17.44 -13.00 8.00
N LEU A 213 17.00 -11.98 8.74
CA LEU A 213 16.98 -11.97 10.21
C LEU A 213 16.12 -13.11 10.78
N LEU A 214 14.89 -13.26 10.28
CA LEU A 214 13.98 -14.34 10.69
C LEU A 214 14.57 -15.72 10.42
N SER A 215 15.27 -15.91 9.29
CA SER A 215 15.93 -17.18 8.97
C SER A 215 17.07 -17.55 9.92
N ARG A 216 17.64 -16.55 10.62
CA ARG A 216 18.68 -16.73 11.63
C ARG A 216 18.14 -16.77 13.07
N GLY A 217 16.82 -16.64 13.24
CA GLY A 217 16.17 -16.63 14.56
C GLY A 217 16.31 -15.31 15.32
N GLU A 218 16.66 -14.22 14.63
CA GLU A 218 16.74 -12.87 15.21
C GLU A 218 15.37 -12.18 15.09
N VAL A 219 14.58 -12.18 16.18
CA VAL A 219 13.19 -11.66 16.25
C VAL A 219 13.08 -10.46 17.18
#